data_AF-A0A0C4EID2-F1
#
_entry.id   AF-A0A0C4EID2-F1
#
_cell.length_a   1.000
_cell.length_b   1.000
_cell.length_c   1.000
_cell.angle_alpha   90.00
_cell.angle_beta   90.00
_cell.angle_gamma   90.00
#
_symmetry.space_group_name_H-M   'P 1'
#
loop_
_entity.id
_entity.type
_entity.pdbx_description
1 polymer ?
#
loop_
_entity_poly.entity_id
_entity_poly.type
_entity_poly.pdbx_seq_one_letter_code
_entity_poly.pdbx_strand_id
1 'polypeptide(L)'
;MADTKGTDPLTNTTKPNTDATITVRIIKSFEYRNFKNLVLHHLNLETIKIDDLLALCQKQISSASGWKMFQNVALDTFKLYSKAHGAKTTNLIINLDHDDWILEDRSKSLSDYGLENESEVSLFNRTNYEAFKANPQQKW
;
A
#
# COMPACT_ATOMS: atom_id res chain seq x y z
N MET A 1 -40.43 20.49 -15.27
CA MET A 1 -39.77 20.02 -14.03
C MET A 1 -38.76 18.99 -14.46
N ALA A 2 -37.47 19.30 -14.35
CA ALA A 2 -36.39 18.41 -14.76
C ALA A 2 -35.59 18.04 -13.52
N ASP A 3 -35.59 16.75 -13.21
CA ASP A 3 -34.88 16.13 -12.09
C ASP A 3 -33.36 16.32 -12.20
N THR A 4 -32.81 17.14 -11.29
CA THR A 4 -31.37 17.24 -11.06
C THR A 4 -30.94 16.01 -10.27
N LYS A 5 -30.34 15.01 -10.93
CA LYS A 5 -29.61 13.94 -10.23
C LYS A 5 -28.41 14.55 -9.50
N GLY A 6 -28.49 14.61 -8.18
CA GLY A 6 -27.36 14.94 -7.32
C GLY A 6 -26.28 13.88 -7.47
N THR A 7 -25.12 14.30 -7.95
CA THR A 7 -23.90 13.48 -7.93
C THR A 7 -23.37 13.54 -6.51
N ASP A 8 -23.63 12.51 -5.70
CA ASP A 8 -22.97 12.38 -4.40
C ASP A 8 -21.45 12.35 -4.62
N PRO A 9 -20.67 13.20 -3.92
CA PRO A 9 -19.21 13.17 -4.05
C PRO A 9 -18.70 11.80 -3.58
N LEU A 10 -17.82 11.19 -4.39
CA LEU A 10 -17.13 9.97 -4.00
C LEU A 10 -16.39 10.23 -2.67
N THR A 11 -16.50 9.29 -1.72
CA THR A 11 -15.92 9.42 -0.36
C THR A 11 -14.40 9.62 -0.36
N ASN A 12 -13.72 9.30 -1.47
CA ASN A 12 -12.30 9.60 -1.63
C ASN A 12 -12.01 11.10 -1.80
N THR A 13 -12.97 11.88 -2.31
CA THR A 13 -12.82 13.31 -2.58
C THR A 13 -13.13 14.18 -1.36
N THR A 14 -13.62 13.60 -0.26
CA THR A 14 -14.01 14.34 0.95
C THR A 14 -12.86 14.80 1.84
N LYS A 15 -11.64 14.25 1.67
CA LYS A 15 -10.44 14.73 2.34
C LYS A 15 -9.40 15.20 1.32
N PRO A 16 -8.70 16.31 1.56
CA PRO A 16 -7.64 16.76 0.67
C PRO A 16 -6.47 15.76 0.71
N ASN A 17 -5.75 15.62 -0.41
CA ASN A 17 -4.53 14.80 -0.50
C ASN A 17 -3.44 15.23 0.51
N THR A 18 -3.56 16.43 1.08
CA THR A 18 -2.67 16.96 2.12
C THR A 18 -2.98 16.45 3.53
N ASP A 19 -4.13 15.80 3.75
CA ASP A 19 -4.56 15.18 5.03
C ASP A 19 -5.20 13.80 4.78
N ALA A 20 -4.44 12.93 4.12
CA ALA A 20 -4.91 11.61 3.74
C ALA A 20 -4.70 10.57 4.85
N THR A 21 -5.55 9.55 4.83
CA THR A 21 -5.33 8.28 5.54
C THR A 21 -5.01 7.20 4.52
N ILE A 22 -3.91 6.45 4.70
CA ILE A 22 -3.58 5.30 3.83
C ILE A 22 -3.41 4.04 4.67
N THR A 23 -3.65 2.90 4.05
CA THR A 23 -3.39 1.59 4.66
C THR A 23 -2.17 0.96 4.02
N VAL A 24 -1.14 0.68 4.84
CA VAL A 24 0.06 -0.05 4.42
C VAL A 24 -0.07 -1.50 4.87
N ARG A 25 -0.21 -2.41 3.91
CA ARG A 25 -0.24 -3.86 4.12
C ARG A 25 1.20 -4.36 4.24
N ILE A 26 1.66 -4.59 5.47
CA ILE A 26 3.00 -5.10 5.74
C ILE A 26 3.02 -6.60 5.49
N ILE A 27 3.64 -7.04 4.41
CA ILE A 27 3.71 -8.45 4.04
C ILE A 27 4.98 -9.05 4.64
N LYS A 28 4.78 -10.05 5.50
CA LYS A 28 5.88 -10.86 6.06
C LYS A 28 6.21 -12.06 5.19
N SER A 29 5.20 -12.69 4.59
CA SER A 29 5.39 -13.85 3.73
C SER A 29 4.33 -13.94 2.66
N PHE A 30 4.78 -14.10 1.41
CA PHE A 30 3.90 -14.34 0.27
C PHE A 30 3.31 -15.74 0.29
N GLU A 31 4.15 -16.77 0.51
CA GLU A 31 3.74 -18.18 0.47
C GLU A 31 2.69 -18.51 1.54
N TYR A 32 2.84 -17.99 2.77
CA TYR A 32 1.90 -18.18 3.87
C TYR A 32 0.79 -17.12 3.91
N ARG A 33 0.76 -16.19 2.94
CA ARG A 33 -0.17 -15.05 2.89
C ARG A 33 -0.23 -14.25 4.19
N ASN A 34 0.91 -14.11 4.86
CA ASN A 34 1.00 -13.46 6.16
C ASN A 34 1.26 -11.96 5.97
N PHE A 35 0.27 -11.14 6.29
CA PHE A 35 0.39 -9.69 6.31
C PHE A 35 -0.37 -9.07 7.48
N LYS A 36 -0.06 -7.82 7.80
CA LYS A 36 -0.80 -7.02 8.78
C LYS A 36 -0.94 -5.59 8.29
N ASN A 37 -2.10 -4.98 8.53
CA ASN A 37 -2.38 -3.61 8.12
C ASN A 37 -1.83 -2.61 9.15
N LEU A 38 -1.08 -1.63 8.66
CA LEU A 38 -0.67 -0.43 9.38
C LEU A 38 -1.42 0.75 8.76
N VAL A 39 -2.29 1.38 9.53
CA VAL A 39 -3.03 2.58 9.08
C VAL A 39 -2.25 3.81 9.48
N LEU A 40 -1.96 4.69 8.51
CA LEU A 40 -1.27 5.95 8.71
C LEU A 40 -2.24 7.09 8.42
N HIS A 41 -2.31 8.05 9.33
CA HIS A 41 -3.18 9.22 9.25
C HIS A 41 -2.36 10.50 9.05
N HIS A 42 -3.04 11.56 8.61
CA HIS A 42 -2.47 12.90 8.48
C HIS A 42 -1.25 12.95 7.56
N LEU A 43 -1.31 12.21 6.44
CA LEU A 43 -0.26 12.23 5.44
C LEU A 43 -0.55 13.29 4.39
N ASN A 44 0.48 14.07 4.07
CA ASN A 44 0.47 14.92 2.89
C ASN A 44 1.05 14.14 1.71
N LEU A 45 0.19 13.57 0.86
CA LEU A 45 0.56 12.73 -0.27
C LEU A 45 1.33 13.47 -1.37
N GLU A 46 1.21 14.80 -1.42
CA GLU A 46 1.87 15.64 -2.42
C GLU A 46 3.35 15.86 -2.09
N THR A 47 3.72 15.80 -0.80
CA THR A 47 5.07 16.13 -0.33
C THR A 47 5.83 14.95 0.23
N ILE A 48 5.14 13.99 0.86
CA ILE A 48 5.79 12.82 1.48
C ILE A 48 6.47 11.97 0.41
N LYS A 49 7.73 11.61 0.66
CA LYS A 49 8.53 10.73 -0.20
C LYS A 49 8.45 9.28 0.26
N ILE A 50 8.85 8.37 -0.63
CA ILE A 50 8.84 6.92 -0.38
C ILE A 50 9.72 6.55 0.82
N ASP A 51 10.88 7.20 0.95
CA ASP A 51 11.80 6.95 2.07
C ASP A 51 11.22 7.42 3.41
N ASP A 52 10.53 8.56 3.42
CA ASP A 52 9.85 9.05 4.62
C ASP A 52 8.72 8.10 5.04
N LEU A 53 7.94 7.63 4.06
CA LEU A 53 6.90 6.63 4.31
C LEU A 53 7.48 5.32 4.87
N LEU A 54 8.61 4.86 4.32
CA LEU A 54 9.32 3.68 4.82
C LEU A 54 9.77 3.87 6.26
N ALA A 55 10.39 5.02 6.57
CA ALA A 55 10.87 5.35 7.91
C ALA A 55 9.71 5.40 8.92
N LEU A 56 8.57 5.98 8.54
CA LEU A 56 7.35 5.98 9.36
C LEU A 56 6.87 4.55 9.65
N CYS A 57 6.82 3.68 8.63
CA CYS A 57 6.44 2.28 8.80
C CYS A 57 7.40 1.54 9.74
N GLN A 58 8.71 1.67 9.53
CA GLN A 58 9.75 1.03 10.35
C GLN A 58 9.66 1.48 11.82
N LYS A 59 9.44 2.79 12.05
CA LYS A 59 9.25 3.34 13.39
C LYS A 59 8.04 2.73 14.10
N GLN A 60 6.91 2.60 13.42
CA GLN A 60 5.69 1.99 13.98
C GLN A 60 5.85 0.49 14.27
N ILE A 61 6.51 -0.23 13.35
CA ILE A 61 6.80 -1.67 13.51
C ILE A 61 7.73 -1.91 14.71
N SER A 62 8.71 -1.03 14.92
CA SER A 62 9.69 -1.17 15.99
C SER A 62 9.13 -0.83 17.36
N SER A 63 8.19 0.13 17.44
CA SER A 63 7.69 0.67 18.71
C SER A 63 6.52 -0.11 19.31
N ALA A 64 5.64 -0.69 18.48
CA ALA A 64 4.40 -1.28 18.96
C ALA A 64 4.50 -2.80 19.15
N SER A 65 4.12 -3.29 20.34
CA SER A 65 4.21 -4.70 20.75
C SER A 65 3.50 -5.66 19.78
N GLY A 66 2.40 -5.21 19.16
CA GLY A 66 1.65 -5.98 18.16
C GLY A 66 2.41 -6.25 16.86
N TRP A 67 3.62 -5.72 16.67
CA TRP A 67 4.45 -5.87 15.47
C TRP A 67 5.68 -6.74 15.65
N LYS A 68 5.86 -7.36 16.83
CA LYS A 68 7.03 -8.20 17.15
C LYS A 68 7.39 -9.23 16.07
N MET A 69 6.39 -9.82 15.42
CA MET A 69 6.60 -10.82 14.36
C MET A 69 7.12 -10.25 13.03
N PHE A 70 7.02 -8.93 12.84
CA PHE A 70 7.38 -8.20 11.62
C PHE A 70 8.69 -7.41 11.76
N GLN A 71 9.22 -7.23 12.97
CA GLN A 71 10.42 -6.42 13.24
C GLN A 71 11.69 -6.90 12.54
N ASN A 72 11.80 -8.21 12.29
CA ASN A 72 12.96 -8.81 11.61
C ASN A 72 12.73 -9.04 10.11
N VAL A 73 11.63 -8.51 9.55
CA VAL A 73 11.35 -8.62 8.12
C VAL A 73 12.09 -7.48 7.42
N ALA A 74 12.95 -7.81 6.45
CA ALA A 74 13.57 -6.81 5.59
C ALA A 74 12.50 -6.20 4.68
N LEU A 75 12.13 -4.94 4.90
CA LEU A 75 11.09 -4.24 4.14
C LEU A 75 11.74 -3.10 3.36
N ASP A 76 11.58 -3.10 2.04
CA ASP A 76 12.31 -2.19 1.15
C ASP A 76 11.50 -1.70 -0.07
N THR A 77 10.37 -2.35 -0.38
CA THR A 77 9.61 -2.10 -1.60
C THR A 77 8.14 -1.86 -1.32
N PHE A 78 7.60 -0.79 -1.90
CA PHE A 78 6.18 -0.51 -1.94
C PHE A 78 5.56 -0.87 -3.28
N LYS A 79 4.34 -1.39 -3.25
CA LYS A 79 3.51 -1.62 -4.44
C LYS A 79 2.08 -1.18 -4.17
N LEU A 80 1.45 -0.50 -5.12
CA LEU A 80 0.02 -0.21 -5.02
C LEU A 80 -0.77 -1.53 -5.02
N TYR A 81 -1.70 -1.68 -4.08
CA TYR A 81 -2.46 -2.92 -3.97
C TYR A 81 -3.64 -2.96 -4.94
N SER A 82 -4.36 -1.85 -5.05
CA SER A 82 -5.47 -1.70 -5.99
C SER A 82 -5.59 -0.24 -6.44
N LYS A 83 -6.17 -0.04 -7.62
CA LYS A 83 -6.65 1.26 -8.09
C LYS A 83 -8.18 1.27 -8.02
N ALA A 84 -8.77 2.42 -7.72
CA ALA A 84 -10.21 2.59 -7.86
C ALA A 84 -10.64 2.16 -9.27
N HIS A 85 -11.61 1.22 -9.34
CA HIS A 85 -12.17 0.67 -10.58
C HIS A 85 -11.24 -0.27 -11.37
N GLY A 86 -10.11 -0.70 -10.80
CA GLY A 86 -9.26 -1.75 -11.36
C GLY A 86 -9.80 -3.17 -11.12
N ALA A 87 -9.36 -4.13 -11.94
CA ALA A 87 -9.70 -5.54 -11.75
C ALA A 87 -9.21 -6.04 -10.37
N LYS A 88 -10.04 -6.80 -9.67
CA LYS A 88 -9.66 -7.43 -8.41
C LYS A 88 -8.52 -8.42 -8.67
N THR A 89 -7.44 -8.33 -7.90
CA THR A 89 -6.35 -9.33 -7.98
C THR A 89 -6.89 -10.72 -7.64
N THR A 90 -6.50 -11.72 -8.42
CA THR A 90 -6.79 -13.14 -8.14
C THR A 90 -5.95 -13.66 -6.97
N ASN A 91 -4.78 -13.05 -6.72
CA ASN A 91 -3.91 -13.40 -5.61
C ASN A 91 -4.13 -12.46 -4.41
N LEU A 92 -4.59 -13.03 -3.31
CA LEU A 92 -5.02 -12.31 -2.09
C LEU A 92 -3.87 -11.61 -1.35
N ILE A 93 -2.63 -12.09 -1.53
CA ILE A 93 -1.49 -11.50 -0.82
C ILE A 93 -0.93 -10.29 -1.56
N ILE A 94 -0.80 -10.35 -2.89
CA ILE A 94 -0.29 -9.26 -3.72
C ILE A 94 -0.74 -9.45 -5.17
N ASN A 95 -0.91 -8.36 -5.92
CA ASN A 95 -1.09 -8.42 -7.37
C ASN A 95 0.24 -8.81 -8.05
N LEU A 96 0.24 -9.80 -8.95
CA LEU A 96 1.44 -10.25 -9.68
C LEU A 96 1.53 -9.74 -11.12
N ASP A 97 0.43 -9.19 -11.64
CA ASP A 97 0.25 -8.84 -13.06
C ASP A 97 0.61 -7.38 -13.39
N HIS A 98 0.73 -6.53 -12.35
CA HIS A 98 1.04 -5.10 -12.49
C HIS A 98 2.34 -4.72 -11.80
N ASP A 99 3.50 -5.04 -12.39
CA ASP A 99 4.79 -4.58 -11.85
C ASP A 99 4.98 -3.07 -11.99
N ASP A 100 4.29 -2.45 -12.95
CA ASP A 100 4.23 -0.99 -13.13
C ASP A 100 3.64 -0.24 -11.92
N TRP A 101 3.03 -0.97 -10.98
CA TRP A 101 2.50 -0.43 -9.73
C TRP A 101 3.53 -0.44 -8.59
N ILE A 102 4.77 -0.84 -8.84
CA ILE A 102 5.85 -0.75 -7.86
C ILE A 102 6.37 0.70 -7.82
N LEU A 103 6.53 1.24 -6.62
CA LEU A 103 6.94 2.63 -6.40
C LEU A 103 8.48 2.70 -6.44
N GLU A 104 9.08 2.58 -7.63
CA GLU A 104 10.55 2.46 -7.81
C GLU A 104 11.31 3.79 -7.70
N ASP A 105 10.78 4.85 -8.28
CA ASP A 105 11.37 6.20 -8.23
C ASP A 105 11.04 6.88 -6.89
N ARG A 106 12.02 6.89 -5.99
CA ARG A 106 11.88 7.46 -4.64
C ARG A 106 11.80 8.99 -4.62
N SER A 107 12.10 9.66 -5.74
CA SER A 107 12.01 11.12 -5.85
C SER A 107 10.56 11.61 -6.00
N LYS A 108 9.67 10.75 -6.50
CA LYS A 108 8.24 11.02 -6.67
C LYS A 108 7.50 11.03 -5.33
N SER A 109 6.46 11.86 -5.26
CA SER A 109 5.53 11.85 -4.12
C SER A 109 4.56 10.67 -4.24
N LEU A 110 3.78 10.42 -3.19
CA LEU A 110 2.73 9.40 -3.24
C LEU A 110 1.61 9.76 -4.22
N SER A 111 1.26 11.04 -4.34
CA SER A 111 0.27 11.50 -5.32
C SER A 111 0.73 11.30 -6.76
N ASP A 112 2.04 11.42 -7.05
CA ASP A 112 2.61 11.15 -8.38
C ASP A 112 2.45 9.68 -8.80
N TYR A 113 2.35 8.78 -7.82
CA TYR A 113 2.02 7.36 -8.03
C TYR A 113 0.51 7.08 -8.10
N GLY A 114 -0.32 8.12 -8.00
CA GLY A 114 -1.77 8.02 -8.01
C GLY A 114 -2.36 7.51 -6.69
N LEU A 115 -1.64 7.66 -5.57
CA LEU A 115 -2.26 7.45 -4.27
C LEU A 115 -3.15 8.65 -3.93
N GLU A 116 -4.33 8.32 -3.44
CA GLU A 116 -5.34 9.24 -2.93
C GLU A 116 -5.69 8.85 -1.48
N ASN A 117 -6.59 9.59 -0.83
CA ASN A 117 -7.12 9.18 0.47
C ASN A 117 -7.68 7.74 0.43
N GLU A 118 -7.58 7.03 1.54
CA GLU A 118 -7.97 5.62 1.69
C GLU A 118 -7.26 4.61 0.77
N SER A 119 -6.21 5.03 0.05
CA SER A 119 -5.42 4.11 -0.78
C SER A 119 -4.76 3.01 0.04
N GLU A 120 -4.65 1.83 -0.58
CA GLU A 120 -3.96 0.68 -0.02
C GLU A 120 -2.67 0.40 -0.78
N VAL A 121 -1.56 0.32 -0.06
CA VAL A 121 -0.25 -0.10 -0.60
C VAL A 121 0.28 -1.30 0.19
N SER A 122 1.07 -2.14 -0.46
CA SER A 122 1.80 -3.23 0.18
C SER A 122 3.27 -2.85 0.39
N LEU A 123 3.81 -3.17 1.55
CA LEU A 123 5.24 -3.04 1.87
C LEU A 123 5.82 -4.43 2.12
N PHE A 124 6.91 -4.76 1.41
CA PHE A 124 7.50 -6.09 1.40
C PHE A 124 9.00 -6.06 1.05
N ASN A 125 9.63 -7.24 1.03
CA ASN A 125 10.99 -7.45 0.54
C ASN A 125 11.01 -7.73 -0.96
N ARG A 126 11.75 -6.96 -1.76
CA ARG A 126 11.80 -7.14 -3.23
C ARG A 126 12.23 -8.55 -3.62
N THR A 127 13.30 -9.05 -3.01
CA THR A 127 13.86 -10.37 -3.35
C THR A 127 12.85 -11.49 -3.13
N ASN A 128 12.14 -11.47 -2.01
CA ASN A 128 11.09 -12.47 -1.73
C ASN A 128 9.91 -12.36 -2.69
N TYR A 129 9.55 -11.14 -3.13
CA TYR A 129 8.51 -10.92 -4.13
C TYR A 129 8.88 -11.55 -5.47
N GLU A 130 10.09 -11.28 -5.98
CA GLU A 130 10.56 -11.83 -7.25
C GLU A 130 10.64 -13.37 -7.21
N ALA A 131 11.14 -13.93 -6.10
CA ALA A 131 11.18 -15.39 -5.90
C ALA A 131 9.77 -16.01 -5.90
N PHE A 132 8.81 -15.38 -5.22
CA PHE A 132 7.43 -15.83 -5.20
C PHE A 132 6.75 -15.66 -6.57
N LYS A 133 7.04 -14.58 -7.29
CA LYS A 133 6.50 -14.34 -8.63
C LYS A 133 6.98 -15.40 -9.63
N ALA A 134 8.24 -15.83 -9.53
CA ALA A 134 8.80 -16.88 -10.39
C ALA A 134 8.17 -18.26 -10.13
N ASN A 135 7.71 -18.54 -8.91
CA ASN A 135 7.05 -19.77 -8.53
C ASN A 135 5.96 -19.53 -7.47
N PRO A 136 4.76 -19.09 -7.86
CA PRO A 136 3.72 -18.69 -6.93
C PRO A 136 3.07 -19.91 -6.27
N GLN A 137 3.64 -20.35 -5.14
CA GLN A 137 3.13 -21.46 -4.35
C GLN A 137 2.61 -20.99 -2.99
N GLN A 138 1.39 -21.41 -2.67
CA GLN A 138 0.80 -21.18 -1.36
C GLN A 138 1.14 -22.34 -0.43
N LYS A 139 1.63 -22.00 0.76
CA LYS A 139 1.88 -22.92 1.86
C LYS A 139 0.77 -22.75 2.91
N TRP A 140 0.45 -23.85 3.58
CA TRP A 140 -0.56 -23.94 4.64
C TRP A 140 0.10 -24.16 5.99
#